data_AF-W0DKQ6-F1
#
_entry.id   AF-W0DKQ6-F1
#
_cell.length_a   1.000
_cell.length_b   1.000
_cell.length_c   1.000
_cell.angle_alpha   90.00
_cell.angle_beta   90.00
_cell.angle_gamma   90.00
#
_symmetry.space_group_name_H-M   'P 1'
#
loop_
_entity.id
_entity.type
_entity.pdbx_description
1 polymer ?
#
loop_
_entity_poly.entity_id
_entity_poly.type
_entity_poly.pdbx_seq_one_letter_code
_entity_poly.pdbx_strand_id
1 'polypeptide(L)'
;MTEFYPALAVLLLLNIVVGMVRILRGPTAADRMLAAEMFATSAVVIVLLMAVSSGNLALVDVALVFALLAALASVTFVSRAWSAIAETGAAAQCADPPEQEP
;
A
#
# COMPACT_ATOMS: atom_id res chain seq x y z
N MET A 1 35.60 6.02 -1.68
CA MET A 1 34.77 4.80 -1.83
C MET A 1 33.74 4.59 -0.70
N THR A 2 33.68 5.45 0.33
CA THR A 2 32.74 5.35 1.47
C THR A 2 31.65 6.45 1.47
N GLU A 3 31.68 7.36 0.50
CA GLU A 3 30.82 8.55 0.47
C GLU A 3 29.40 8.29 -0.07
N PHE A 4 29.15 7.13 -0.69
CA PHE A 4 27.83 6.74 -1.19
C PHE A 4 26.88 6.25 -0.10
N TYR A 5 27.41 5.65 0.98
CA TYR A 5 26.62 5.16 2.11
C TYR A 5 25.77 6.23 2.80
N PRO A 6 26.29 7.44 3.12
CA PRO A 6 25.47 8.50 3.71
C PRO A 6 24.41 9.02 2.74
N ALA A 7 24.70 9.07 1.44
CA ALA A 7 23.72 9.50 0.43
C ALA A 7 22.53 8.53 0.34
N LEU A 8 22.79 7.22 0.37
CA LEU A 8 21.77 6.18 0.44
C LEU A 8 20.98 6.22 1.75
N ALA A 9 21.67 6.39 2.89
CA ALA A 9 21.02 6.52 4.19
C ALA A 9 20.05 7.72 4.23
N VAL A 10 20.46 8.86 3.69
CA VAL A 10 19.61 10.06 3.55
C VAL A 10 18.42 9.80 2.62
N LEU A 11 18.62 9.07 1.53
CA LEU A 11 17.56 8.71 0.58
C LEU A 11 16.51 7.79 1.21
N LEU A 12 16.94 6.81 2.00
CA LEU A 12 16.08 5.94 2.81
C LEU A 12 15.32 6.72 3.90
N LEU A 13 15.99 7.66 4.56
CA LEU A 13 15.38 8.53 5.58
C LEU A 13 14.32 9.45 4.94
N LEU A 14 14.62 10.02 3.77
CA LEU A 14 13.68 10.79 2.96
C LEU A 14 12.48 9.95 2.53
N ASN A 15 12.70 8.69 2.15
CA ASN A 15 11.63 7.76 1.79
C ASN A 15 10.69 7.52 2.99
N ILE A 16 11.24 7.25 4.18
CA ILE A 16 10.45 7.08 5.42
C ILE A 16 9.67 8.36 5.76
N VAL A 17 10.29 9.53 5.66
CA VAL A 17 9.64 10.82 5.91
C VAL A 17 8.50 11.07 4.91
N VAL A 18 8.72 10.77 3.63
CA VAL A 18 7.69 10.89 2.59
C VAL A 18 6.55 9.90 2.83
N GLY A 19 6.85 8.65 3.21
CA GLY A 19 5.84 7.64 3.58
C GLY A 19 5.00 8.10 4.77
N MET A 20 5.63 8.64 5.81
CA MET A 20 4.96 9.17 7.00
C MET A 20 4.08 10.39 6.66
N VAL A 21 4.58 11.31 5.85
CA VAL A 21 3.86 12.52 5.43
C VAL A 21 2.67 12.19 4.52
N ARG A 22 2.80 11.18 3.64
CA ARG A 22 1.75 10.75 2.73
C ARG A 22 0.65 9.96 3.45
N ILE A 23 1.01 9.11 4.43
CA ILE A 23 0.08 8.42 5.34
C ILE A 23 -0.78 9.43 6.11
N LEU A 24 -0.23 10.57 6.51
CA LEU A 24 -0.98 11.55 7.31
C LEU A 24 -1.91 12.45 6.49
N ARG A 25 -1.68 12.67 5.18
CA ARG A 25 -2.33 13.76 4.42
C ARG A 25 -3.47 13.38 3.46
N GLY A 26 -3.69 12.11 3.14
CA GLY A 26 -4.80 11.75 2.24
C GLY A 26 -6.17 11.88 2.95
N PRO A 27 -7.11 12.75 2.50
CA PRO A 27 -8.43 12.91 3.10
C PRO A 27 -9.39 11.77 2.76
N THR A 28 -9.12 11.02 1.68
CA THR A 28 -9.90 9.85 1.27
C THR A 28 -9.07 8.57 1.37
N ALA A 29 -9.70 7.46 1.75
CA ALA A 29 -9.03 6.17 1.87
C ALA A 29 -8.44 5.68 0.52
N ALA A 30 -9.08 6.06 -0.60
CA ALA A 30 -8.59 5.76 -1.95
C ALA A 30 -7.31 6.54 -2.31
N ASP A 31 -7.21 7.83 -1.99
CA ASP A 31 -5.97 8.61 -2.24
C ASP A 31 -4.81 8.09 -1.39
N ARG A 32 -5.09 7.68 -0.14
CA ARG A 32 -4.11 7.02 0.73
C ARG A 32 -3.59 5.70 0.16
N MET A 33 -4.43 4.95 -0.56
CA MET A 33 -3.98 3.72 -1.21
C MET A 33 -3.16 3.99 -2.47
N LEU A 34 -3.60 4.93 -3.31
CA LEU A 34 -2.89 5.32 -4.53
C LEU A 34 -1.50 5.89 -4.20
N ALA A 35 -1.43 6.68 -3.12
CA ALA A 35 -0.21 7.10 -2.45
C ALA A 35 0.72 5.94 -2.05
N ALA A 36 0.17 4.91 -1.40
CA ALA A 36 0.92 3.76 -0.93
C ALA A 36 1.47 2.92 -2.10
N GLU A 37 0.76 2.85 -3.22
CA GLU A 37 1.19 2.15 -4.43
C GLU A 37 2.43 2.82 -5.07
N MET A 38 2.38 4.15 -5.24
CA MET A 38 3.53 4.95 -5.71
C MET A 38 4.75 4.84 -4.76
N PHE A 39 4.49 4.77 -3.47
CA PHE A 39 5.53 4.57 -2.47
C PHE A 39 6.13 3.16 -2.57
N ALA A 40 5.31 2.13 -2.73
CA ALA A 40 5.75 0.74 -2.84
C ALA A 40 6.61 0.52 -4.08
N THR A 41 6.22 1.05 -5.25
CA THR A 41 7.02 0.94 -6.49
C THR A 41 8.38 1.63 -6.32
N SER A 42 8.42 2.79 -5.67
CA SER A 42 9.66 3.50 -5.35
C SER A 42 10.55 2.70 -4.39
N ALA A 43 9.96 2.08 -3.36
CA ALA A 43 10.68 1.22 -2.41
C ALA A 43 11.29 -0.01 -3.09
N VAL A 44 10.55 -0.67 -4.00
CA VAL A 44 11.04 -1.81 -4.79
C VAL A 44 12.24 -1.40 -5.64
N VAL A 45 12.17 -0.25 -6.33
CA VAL A 45 13.29 0.26 -7.14
C VAL A 45 14.52 0.57 -6.28
N ILE A 46 14.35 1.17 -5.09
CA ILE A 46 15.46 1.45 -4.16
C ILE A 46 16.15 0.15 -3.71
N VAL A 47 15.36 -0.88 -3.36
CA VAL A 47 15.92 -2.18 -2.94
C VAL A 47 16.64 -2.88 -4.10
N LEU A 48 16.09 -2.85 -5.31
CA LEU A 48 16.77 -3.39 -6.50
C LEU A 48 18.08 -2.66 -6.81
N LEU A 49 18.12 -1.34 -6.69
CA LEU A 49 19.36 -0.57 -6.85
C LEU A 49 20.40 -0.94 -5.79
N MET A 50 19.98 -1.15 -4.53
CA MET A 50 20.88 -1.67 -3.50
C MET A 50 21.37 -3.09 -3.82
N ALA A 51 20.52 -3.96 -4.38
CA ALA A 51 20.89 -5.31 -4.77
C ALA A 51 22.02 -5.31 -5.81
N VAL A 52 21.88 -4.48 -6.86
CA VAL A 52 22.89 -4.33 -7.90
C VAL A 52 24.18 -3.71 -7.33
N SER A 53 24.07 -2.69 -6.48
CA SER A 53 25.23 -2.03 -5.89
C SER A 53 26.01 -2.92 -4.91
N SER A 54 25.35 -3.83 -4.21
CA SER A 54 25.98 -4.73 -3.25
C SER A 54 26.36 -6.09 -3.84
N GLY A 55 25.92 -6.39 -5.07
CA GLY A 55 26.11 -7.69 -5.70
C GLY A 55 25.36 -8.84 -5.01
N ASN A 56 24.45 -8.52 -4.08
CA ASN A 56 23.76 -9.50 -3.26
C ASN A 56 22.35 -9.78 -3.78
N LEU A 57 22.17 -10.97 -4.33
CA LEU A 57 20.89 -11.43 -4.88
C LEU A 57 19.77 -11.54 -3.84
N ALA A 58 20.08 -11.68 -2.55
CA ALA A 58 19.06 -11.75 -1.50
C ALA A 58 18.21 -10.47 -1.40
N LEU A 59 18.74 -9.32 -1.85
CA LEU A 59 17.96 -8.08 -1.92
C LEU A 59 16.92 -8.11 -3.05
N VAL A 60 17.14 -8.91 -4.10
CA VAL A 60 16.12 -9.12 -5.15
C VAL A 60 14.92 -9.84 -4.56
N ASP A 61 15.14 -10.83 -3.70
CA ASP A 61 14.04 -11.52 -3.00
C ASP A 61 13.24 -10.56 -2.12
N VAL A 62 13.93 -9.66 -1.41
CA VAL A 62 13.28 -8.60 -0.62
C VAL A 62 12.43 -7.69 -1.51
N ALA A 63 12.94 -7.27 -2.67
CA ALA A 63 12.20 -6.45 -3.61
C ALA A 63 10.94 -7.16 -4.13
N LEU A 64 11.03 -8.46 -4.44
CA LEU A 64 9.90 -9.28 -4.88
C LEU A 64 8.85 -9.43 -3.78
N VAL A 65 9.26 -9.66 -2.53
CA VAL A 65 8.34 -9.72 -1.38
C VAL A 65 7.63 -8.39 -1.17
N PHE A 66 8.34 -7.26 -1.26
CA PHE A 66 7.72 -5.93 -1.16
C PHE A 66 6.69 -5.69 -2.28
N ALA A 67 7.00 -6.08 -3.53
CA ALA A 67 6.05 -6.00 -4.64
C ALA A 67 4.80 -6.85 -4.41
N LEU A 68 4.95 -8.09 -3.91
CA LEU A 68 3.82 -8.96 -3.58
C LEU A 68 2.96 -8.39 -2.45
N LEU A 69 3.58 -7.88 -1.39
CA LEU A 69 2.86 -7.26 -0.27
C LEU A 69 2.08 -6.01 -0.72
N ALA A 70 2.63 -5.20 -1.61
CA ALA A 70 1.95 -4.04 -2.19
C ALA A 70 0.72 -4.45 -3.02
N ALA A 71 0.85 -5.48 -3.86
CA ALA A 71 -0.26 -6.02 -4.62
C ALA A 71 -1.36 -6.57 -3.70
N LEU A 72 -0.99 -7.31 -2.64
CA LEU A 72 -1.93 -7.83 -1.65
C LEU A 72 -2.63 -6.69 -0.88
N ALA A 73 -1.92 -5.63 -0.51
CA ALA A 73 -2.52 -4.45 0.11
C ALA A 73 -3.60 -3.83 -0.79
N SER A 74 -3.32 -3.73 -2.10
CA SER A 74 -4.29 -3.23 -3.08
C SER A 74 -5.54 -4.11 -3.18
N VAL A 75 -5.34 -5.43 -3.31
CA VAL A 75 -6.46 -6.40 -3.40
C VAL A 75 -7.31 -6.39 -2.13
N THR A 76 -6.68 -6.38 -0.95
CA THR A 76 -7.41 -6.40 0.33
C THR A 76 -8.22 -5.13 0.55
N PHE A 77 -7.75 -3.97 0.10
CA PHE A 77 -8.54 -2.74 0.15
C PHE A 77 -9.76 -2.79 -0.75
N VAL A 78 -9.60 -3.23 -2.01
CA VAL A 78 -10.72 -3.40 -2.95
C VAL A 78 -11.74 -4.39 -2.38
N SER A 79 -11.28 -5.50 -1.84
CA SER A 79 -12.15 -6.51 -1.22
C SER A 79 -12.94 -5.93 -0.05
N ARG A 80 -12.30 -5.19 0.87
CA ARG A 80 -13.01 -4.55 1.99
C ARG A 80 -14.01 -3.49 1.52
N ALA A 81 -13.66 -2.71 0.50
CA ALA A 81 -14.55 -1.69 -0.04
C ALA A 81 -15.83 -2.33 -0.62
N TRP A 82 -15.70 -3.48 -1.30
CA TRP A 82 -16.85 -4.22 -1.82
C TRP A 82 -17.70 -4.85 -0.70
N SER A 83 -17.05 -5.47 0.30
CA SER A 83 -17.75 -6.09 1.43
C SER A 83 -18.61 -5.10 2.20
N ALA A 84 -18.13 -3.87 2.41
CA ALA A 84 -18.90 -2.82 3.09
C ALA A 84 -20.21 -2.47 2.34
N ILE A 85 -20.17 -2.47 1.00
CA ILE A 85 -21.37 -2.22 0.17
C ILE A 85 -22.34 -3.39 0.27
N ALA A 86 -21.85 -4.63 0.26
CA ALA A 86 -22.66 -5.84 0.37
C ALA A 86 -23.42 -5.92 1.71
N GLU A 87 -22.75 -5.58 2.83
CA GLU A 87 -23.40 -5.53 4.15
C GLU A 87 -24.50 -4.47 4.22
N THR A 88 -24.29 -3.31 3.61
CA THR A 88 -25.30 -2.24 3.56
C THR A 88 -26.56 -2.67 2.79
N GLY A 89 -26.38 -3.40 1.68
CA GLY A 89 -27.50 -3.96 0.90
C GLY A 89 -28.27 -5.05 1.66
N ALA A 90 -27.55 -5.92 2.37
CA ALA A 90 -28.19 -6.97 3.18
C ALA A 90 -29.01 -6.40 4.35
N ALA A 91 -28.51 -5.35 5.01
CA ALA A 91 -29.24 -4.68 6.09
C ALA A 91 -30.52 -3.99 5.59
N ALA A 92 -30.50 -3.42 4.39
CA ALA A 92 -31.69 -2.84 3.76
C ALA A 92 -32.73 -3.89 3.33
N GLN A 93 -32.29 -5.11 2.99
CA GLN A 93 -33.17 -6.21 2.59
C GLN A 93 -33.83 -6.92 3.78
N CYS A 94 -33.19 -6.93 4.96
CA CYS A 94 -33.76 -7.43 6.21
C CYS A 94 -34.69 -6.44 6.92
N ALA A 95 -34.77 -5.20 6.44
CA ALA A 95 -35.88 -4.32 6.77
C ALA A 95 -37.12 -4.85 6.01
N ASP A 96 -37.88 -5.70 6.70
CA ASP A 96 -39.14 -6.28 6.23
C ASP A 96 -40.04 -5.16 5.62
N PRO A 97 -40.64 -5.35 4.44
CA PRO A 97 -41.66 -4.44 3.95
C PRO A 97 -42.78 -4.37 5.00
N PRO A 98 -43.45 -3.22 5.22
CA PRO A 98 -44.60 -3.20 6.10
C PRO A 98 -45.58 -4.25 5.58
N GLU A 99 -45.89 -5.26 6.41
CA GLU A 99 -46.92 -6.23 6.16
C GLU A 99 -48.18 -5.45 5.77
N GLN A 100 -48.47 -5.43 4.47
CA GLN A 100 -49.73 -4.91 3.97
C GLN A 100 -50.77 -5.95 4.35
N GLU A 101 -51.26 -5.87 5.60
CA GLU A 101 -52.50 -6.49 6.03
C GLU A 101 -53.65 -5.77 5.31
N PRO A 102 -54.41 -6.45 4.42
CA PRO A 102 -55.70 -5.95 3.95
C PRO A 102 -56.82 -6.16 4.99
#